data_AF-A0A7J7RY01-F1
#
_entry.id   AF-A0A7J7RY01-F1
#
_cell.length_a   1.000
_cell.length_b   1.000
_cell.length_c   1.000
_cell.angle_alpha   90.00
_cell.angle_beta   90.00
_cell.angle_gamma   90.00
#
_symmetry.space_group_name_H-M   'P 1'
#
loop_
_entity.id
_entity.type
_entity.pdbx_description
1 polymer ?
#
loop_
_entity_poly.entity_id
_entity_poly.type
_entity_poly.pdbx_seq_one_letter_code
_entity_poly.pdbx_strand_id
1 'polypeptide(L)'
;MRAILGSYDSELTPAEYSPQLTRRVREAEDMVQKVHAHSSDMEAQLSEALEELGSQKQRADMLEMELKMLQSQSGPAEQSVLLSREEVSALRLKIEELEGERSRLEEEKKKLEVQLEQLTLVGDYDQSKTKVLHLAVNPASEARQGLRQDQARLQEECERLRTLLGTLERGGPVPAGLEASCLPSSKEVAELKKQVESAELKNQRLKEVFQTKIQEFRKVCYTLTGYQVDITRESQYRLTSMYAEHKDDCLIFKATGPSGTTMQLLETEFSRTVPELIELHLLRQDSIPAFLSALTLELFSRQTLA
;
A
#
# COMPACT_ATOMS: atom_id res chain seq x y z
N MET A 1 10.80 132.39 -61.81
CA MET A 1 10.07 133.46 -61.11
C MET A 1 11.08 134.40 -60.48
N ARG A 2 11.47 135.40 -61.28
CA ARG A 2 12.71 136.20 -61.16
C ARG A 2 12.40 137.69 -60.87
N ALA A 3 11.26 137.97 -60.22
CA ALA A 3 10.70 139.33 -60.12
C ALA A 3 10.25 139.76 -58.72
N ILE A 4 10.66 139.05 -57.65
CA ILE A 4 10.46 139.49 -56.24
C ILE A 4 11.80 139.39 -55.46
N LEU A 5 12.92 139.50 -56.17
CA LEU A 5 14.27 139.43 -55.61
C LEU A 5 15.06 140.74 -55.81
N GLY A 6 14.38 141.82 -56.24
CA GLY A 6 14.99 143.13 -56.50
C GLY A 6 14.44 144.26 -55.61
N SER A 7 13.58 143.98 -54.63
CA SER A 7 12.91 144.99 -53.81
C SER A 7 13.02 144.78 -52.29
N TYR A 8 13.85 143.83 -51.84
CA TYR A 8 14.08 143.59 -50.40
C TYR A 8 15.53 143.79 -49.96
N ASP A 9 16.41 144.21 -50.88
CA ASP A 9 17.79 144.62 -50.55
C ASP A 9 17.89 146.08 -50.06
N SER A 10 16.75 146.74 -49.83
CA SER A 10 16.66 148.14 -49.39
C SER A 10 16.44 148.36 -47.89
N GLU A 11 16.59 147.33 -47.05
CA GLU A 11 16.72 147.53 -45.59
C GLU A 11 17.99 146.86 -45.06
N LEU A 12 19.12 147.30 -45.62
CA LEU A 12 20.43 147.19 -45.00
C LEU A 12 20.83 148.59 -44.54
N THR A 13 20.87 148.83 -43.22
CA THR A 13 21.77 149.80 -42.52
C THR A 13 21.50 149.79 -41.00
N PRO A 14 22.47 150.18 -40.13
CA PRO A 14 23.32 149.20 -39.45
C PRO A 14 23.51 149.54 -37.96
N ALA A 15 22.65 149.07 -37.08
CA ALA A 15 22.81 149.15 -35.61
C ALA A 15 21.59 148.40 -35.06
N GLU A 16 21.63 147.22 -34.45
CA GLU A 16 22.26 146.86 -33.19
C GLU A 16 22.27 145.32 -33.14
N TYR A 17 23.29 144.66 -33.71
CA TYR A 17 23.38 143.19 -33.63
C TYR A 17 24.03 142.78 -32.31
N SER A 18 23.21 142.24 -31.42
CA SER A 18 23.59 141.85 -30.07
C SER A 18 24.31 140.49 -30.03
N PRO A 19 25.15 140.24 -29.02
CA PRO A 19 25.77 138.93 -28.76
C PRO A 19 24.76 137.78 -28.53
N GLN A 20 23.45 138.08 -28.45
CA GLN A 20 22.39 137.09 -28.27
C GLN A 20 22.08 136.31 -29.54
N LEU A 21 22.24 136.91 -30.73
CA LEU A 21 21.99 136.21 -32.00
C LEU A 21 23.09 135.18 -32.30
N THR A 22 24.36 135.54 -32.08
CA THR A 22 25.50 134.62 -32.26
C THR A 22 25.44 133.44 -31.29
N ARG A 23 24.92 133.64 -30.08
CA ARG A 23 24.61 132.54 -29.15
C ARG A 23 23.50 131.64 -29.69
N ARG A 24 22.40 132.20 -30.20
CA ARG A 24 21.31 131.42 -30.82
C ARG A 24 21.74 130.63 -32.05
N VAL A 25 22.61 131.19 -32.88
CA VAL A 25 23.16 130.50 -34.04
C VAL A 25 24.05 129.32 -33.60
N ARG A 26 24.94 129.52 -32.62
CA ARG A 26 25.73 128.41 -32.05
C ARG A 26 24.87 127.34 -31.38
N GLU A 27 23.86 127.74 -30.62
CA GLU A 27 22.91 126.79 -30.01
C GLU A 27 22.14 126.00 -31.09
N ALA A 28 21.76 126.63 -32.20
CA ALA A 28 21.12 125.97 -33.32
C ALA A 28 22.09 125.03 -34.08
N GLU A 29 23.34 125.44 -34.30
CA GLU A 29 24.38 124.60 -34.89
C GLU A 29 24.69 123.38 -34.02
N ASP A 30 24.81 123.55 -32.70
CA ASP A 30 25.00 122.46 -31.73
C ASP A 30 23.80 121.50 -31.74
N MET A 31 22.56 122.01 -31.87
CA MET A 31 21.36 121.17 -31.98
C MET A 31 21.32 120.41 -33.30
N VAL A 32 21.73 121.03 -34.41
CA VAL A 32 21.83 120.35 -35.71
C VAL A 32 22.91 119.28 -35.69
N GLN A 33 24.06 119.55 -35.08
CA GLN A 33 25.11 118.54 -34.90
C GLN A 33 24.64 117.37 -34.03
N LYS A 34 23.90 117.64 -32.95
CA LYS A 34 23.30 116.58 -32.11
C LYS A 34 22.27 115.75 -32.87
N VAL A 35 21.40 116.39 -33.67
CA VAL A 35 20.42 115.67 -34.50
C VAL A 35 21.12 114.85 -35.59
N HIS A 36 22.18 115.37 -36.20
CA HIS A 36 22.94 114.64 -37.20
C HIS A 36 23.69 113.44 -36.61
N ALA A 37 24.32 113.63 -35.45
CA ALA A 37 24.93 112.53 -34.70
C ALA A 37 23.89 111.46 -34.33
N HIS A 38 22.72 111.87 -33.83
CA HIS A 38 21.64 110.94 -33.51
C HIS A 38 21.08 110.22 -34.75
N SER A 39 20.95 110.92 -35.89
CA SER A 39 20.53 110.30 -37.16
C SER A 39 21.54 109.25 -37.63
N SER A 40 22.84 109.56 -37.54
CA SER A 40 23.91 108.61 -37.87
C SER A 40 23.91 107.40 -36.93
N ASP A 41 23.69 107.60 -35.63
CA ASP A 41 23.61 106.51 -34.66
C ASP A 41 22.38 105.62 -34.92
N MET A 42 21.22 106.22 -35.25
CA MET A 42 20.00 105.48 -35.59
C MET A 42 20.15 104.71 -36.91
N GLU A 43 20.83 105.27 -37.91
CA GLU A 43 21.15 104.56 -39.16
C GLU A 43 22.09 103.38 -38.92
N ALA A 44 23.09 103.53 -38.04
CA ALA A 44 23.97 102.44 -37.64
C ALA A 44 23.19 101.31 -36.93
N GLN A 45 22.34 101.64 -35.96
CA GLN A 45 21.49 100.65 -35.28
C GLN A 45 20.53 99.94 -36.24
N LEU A 46 20.00 100.66 -37.23
CA LEU A 46 19.09 100.08 -38.22
C LEU A 46 19.85 99.13 -39.16
N SER A 47 21.09 99.46 -39.53
CA SER A 47 21.95 98.56 -40.31
C SER A 47 22.32 97.29 -39.54
N GLU A 48 22.66 97.41 -38.26
CA GLU A 48 22.97 96.28 -37.37
C GLU A 48 21.75 95.36 -37.21
N ALA A 49 20.56 95.92 -36.96
CA ALA A 49 19.32 95.15 -36.85
C ALA A 49 18.95 94.42 -38.15
N LEU A 50 19.25 94.99 -39.32
CA LEU A 50 19.01 94.34 -40.62
C LEU A 50 19.97 93.18 -40.86
N GLU A 51 21.24 93.31 -40.48
CA GLU A 51 22.22 92.21 -40.53
C GLU A 51 21.85 91.08 -39.57
N GLU A 52 21.44 91.41 -38.34
CA GLU A 52 20.94 90.44 -37.38
C GLU A 52 19.69 89.70 -37.91
N LEU A 53 18.72 90.42 -38.46
CA LEU A 53 17.53 89.83 -39.07
C LEU A 53 17.88 88.91 -40.24
N GLY A 54 18.83 89.31 -41.08
CA GLY A 54 19.37 88.48 -42.16
C GLY A 54 19.99 87.19 -41.64
N SER A 55 20.79 87.27 -40.58
CA SER A 55 21.40 86.10 -39.93
C SER A 55 20.35 85.16 -39.32
N GLN A 56 19.31 85.70 -38.68
CA GLN A 56 18.23 84.90 -38.09
C GLN A 56 17.39 84.20 -39.16
N LYS A 57 17.13 84.89 -40.28
CA LYS A 57 16.42 84.28 -41.42
C LYS A 57 17.20 83.10 -42.00
N GLN A 58 18.52 83.25 -42.18
CA GLN A 58 19.36 82.14 -42.64
C GLN A 58 19.35 80.95 -41.66
N ARG A 59 19.36 81.20 -40.34
CA ARG A 59 19.22 80.13 -39.34
C ARG A 59 17.85 79.45 -39.41
N ALA A 60 16.78 80.21 -39.58
CA ALA A 60 15.44 79.65 -39.74
C ALA A 60 15.33 78.78 -41.01
N ASP A 61 15.86 79.25 -42.14
CA ASP A 61 15.87 78.50 -43.40
C ASP A 61 16.68 77.20 -43.28
N MET A 62 17.83 77.23 -42.60
CA MET A 62 18.62 76.03 -42.31
C MET A 62 17.85 75.03 -41.44
N LEU A 63 17.22 75.49 -40.35
CA LEU A 63 16.43 74.64 -39.46
C LEU A 63 15.19 74.05 -40.18
N GLU A 64 14.54 74.81 -41.05
CA GLU A 64 13.44 74.29 -41.89
C GLU A 64 13.92 73.21 -42.86
N MET A 65 15.12 73.37 -43.43
CA MET A 65 15.71 72.38 -44.32
C MET A 65 16.12 71.11 -43.54
N GLU A 66 16.69 71.26 -42.35
CA GLU A 66 16.99 70.15 -41.44
C GLU A 66 15.72 69.40 -41.02
N LEU A 67 14.64 70.10 -40.69
CA LEU A 67 13.36 69.49 -40.36
C LEU A 67 12.76 68.72 -41.54
N LYS A 68 12.80 69.28 -42.76
CA LYS A 68 12.35 68.58 -43.97
C LYS A 68 13.20 67.34 -44.26
N MET A 69 14.51 67.43 -44.07
CA MET A 69 15.43 66.30 -44.22
C MET A 69 15.14 65.20 -43.19
N LEU A 70 14.95 65.56 -41.92
CA LEU A 70 14.61 64.62 -40.85
C LEU A 70 13.24 63.96 -41.07
N GLN A 71 12.23 64.70 -41.53
CA GLN A 71 10.91 64.13 -41.87
C GLN A 71 11.00 63.16 -43.06
N SER A 72 11.79 63.47 -44.08
CA SER A 72 12.01 62.56 -45.21
C SER A 72 12.75 61.28 -44.79
N GLN A 73 13.62 61.36 -43.78
CA GLN A 73 14.33 60.22 -43.21
C GLN A 73 13.48 59.43 -42.20
N SER A 74 12.48 60.03 -41.54
CA SER A 74 11.61 59.34 -40.57
C SER A 74 10.47 58.56 -41.22
N GLY A 75 10.03 58.93 -42.44
CA GLY A 75 9.02 58.18 -43.21
C GLY A 75 9.32 56.66 -43.37
N PRO A 76 10.55 56.25 -43.75
CA PRO A 76 10.92 54.82 -43.77
C PRO A 76 11.20 54.24 -42.37
N ALA A 77 11.50 55.07 -41.37
CA ALA A 77 11.69 54.63 -39.99
C ALA A 77 10.36 54.24 -39.32
N GLU A 78 9.27 54.97 -39.57
CA GLU A 78 7.94 54.59 -39.07
C GLU A 78 7.40 53.32 -39.75
N GLN A 79 7.64 53.14 -41.06
CA GLN A 79 7.27 51.90 -41.76
C GLN A 79 8.08 50.70 -41.29
N SER A 80 9.38 50.84 -41.02
CA SER A 80 10.20 49.76 -40.45
C SER A 80 9.86 49.46 -38.99
N VAL A 81 9.42 50.45 -38.20
CA VAL A 81 8.89 50.22 -36.84
C VAL A 81 7.52 49.53 -36.86
N LEU A 82 6.66 49.83 -37.84
CA LEU A 82 5.38 49.13 -38.02
C LEU A 82 5.59 47.68 -38.50
N LEU A 83 6.46 47.47 -39.50
CA LEU A 83 6.81 46.13 -39.98
C LEU A 83 7.48 45.29 -38.88
N SER A 84 8.41 45.86 -38.12
CA SER A 84 9.01 45.16 -36.97
C SER A 84 8.02 44.92 -35.83
N ARG A 85 7.04 45.80 -35.62
CA ARG A 85 5.94 45.57 -34.66
C ARG A 85 4.99 44.47 -35.13
N GLU A 86 4.68 44.42 -36.41
CA GLU A 86 3.89 43.35 -37.02
C GLU A 86 4.64 42.02 -36.95
N GLU A 87 5.94 41.99 -37.27
CA GLU A 87 6.81 40.82 -37.09
C GLU A 87 6.89 40.38 -35.62
N VAL A 88 7.06 41.31 -34.68
CA VAL A 88 7.04 41.00 -33.24
C VAL A 88 5.67 40.47 -32.81
N SER A 89 4.58 40.98 -33.38
CA SER A 89 3.23 40.45 -33.09
C SER A 89 3.02 39.05 -33.69
N ALA A 90 3.53 38.79 -34.89
CA ALA A 90 3.49 37.49 -35.54
C ALA A 90 4.36 36.47 -34.79
N LEU A 91 5.54 36.87 -34.32
CA LEU A 91 6.41 36.04 -33.49
C LEU A 91 5.77 35.75 -32.13
N ARG A 92 5.09 36.72 -31.50
CA ARG A 92 4.34 36.50 -30.25
C ARG A 92 3.21 35.49 -30.45
N LEU A 93 2.42 35.65 -31.50
CA LEU A 93 1.39 34.67 -31.86
C LEU A 93 1.99 33.29 -32.11
N LYS A 94 3.15 33.22 -32.78
CA LYS A 94 3.82 31.94 -33.02
C LYS A 94 4.35 31.31 -31.74
N ILE A 95 4.84 32.10 -30.79
CA ILE A 95 5.25 31.62 -29.47
C ILE A 95 4.03 31.06 -28.73
N GLU A 96 2.90 31.76 -28.71
CA GLU A 96 1.66 31.29 -28.09
C GLU A 96 1.16 29.98 -28.72
N GLU A 97 1.20 29.87 -30.05
CA GLU A 97 0.89 28.61 -30.76
C GLU A 97 1.82 27.47 -30.34
N LEU A 98 3.14 27.71 -30.32
CA LEU A 98 4.13 26.71 -29.95
C LEU A 98 4.01 26.29 -28.47
N GLU A 99 3.67 27.22 -27.58
CA GLU A 99 3.38 26.92 -26.17
C GLU A 99 2.10 26.08 -26.03
N GLY A 100 1.08 26.37 -26.84
CA GLY A 100 -0.13 25.56 -26.96
C GLY A 100 0.15 24.15 -27.48
N GLU A 101 0.97 24.00 -28.52
CA GLU A 101 1.38 22.69 -29.03
C GLU A 101 2.22 21.93 -28.01
N ARG A 102 3.15 22.61 -27.33
CA ARG A 102 4.00 22.00 -26.30
C ARG A 102 3.17 21.48 -25.14
N SER A 103 2.21 22.26 -24.64
CA SER A 103 1.32 21.83 -23.55
C SER A 103 0.46 20.62 -23.95
N ARG A 104 -0.08 20.60 -25.18
CA ARG A 104 -0.80 19.43 -25.72
C ARG A 104 0.09 18.18 -25.80
N LEU A 105 1.30 18.31 -26.33
CA LEU A 105 2.27 17.22 -26.41
C LEU A 105 2.69 16.73 -25.01
N GLU A 106 2.84 17.62 -24.04
CA GLU A 106 3.13 17.26 -22.65
C GLU A 106 1.97 16.47 -22.02
N GLU A 107 0.72 16.83 -22.29
CA GLU A 107 -0.44 16.06 -21.84
C GLU A 107 -0.54 14.69 -22.50
N GLU A 108 -0.31 14.61 -23.81
CA GLU A 108 -0.27 13.34 -24.55
C GLU A 108 0.86 12.44 -24.05
N LYS A 109 2.05 13.00 -23.82
CA LYS A 109 3.17 12.28 -23.23
C LYS A 109 2.81 11.72 -21.85
N LYS A 110 2.22 12.52 -20.96
CA LYS A 110 1.77 12.05 -19.64
C LYS A 110 0.75 10.91 -19.76
N LYS A 111 -0.20 11.01 -20.69
CA LYS A 111 -1.19 9.94 -20.93
C LYS A 111 -0.51 8.66 -21.40
N LEU A 112 0.44 8.76 -22.33
CA LEU A 112 1.21 7.62 -22.84
C LEU A 112 2.12 7.02 -21.75
N GLU A 113 2.76 7.85 -20.92
CA GLU A 113 3.58 7.39 -19.79
C GLU A 113 2.74 6.58 -18.80
N VAL A 114 1.56 7.08 -18.42
CA VAL A 114 0.62 6.35 -17.55
C VAL A 114 0.18 5.03 -18.19
N GLN A 115 -0.11 5.01 -19.49
CA GLN A 115 -0.46 3.78 -20.21
C GLN A 115 0.70 2.77 -20.22
N LEU A 116 1.93 3.23 -20.46
CA LEU A 116 3.12 2.38 -20.42
C LEU A 116 3.38 1.82 -19.02
N GLU A 117 3.19 2.62 -17.97
CA GLU A 117 3.29 2.16 -16.58
C GLU A 117 2.25 1.09 -16.27
N GLN A 118 0.99 1.27 -16.71
CA GLN A 118 -0.06 0.27 -16.56
C GLN A 118 0.27 -1.03 -17.31
N LEU A 119 0.77 -0.94 -18.54
CA LEU A 119 1.19 -2.10 -19.31
C LEU A 119 2.37 -2.81 -18.65
N THR A 120 3.32 -2.07 -18.09
CA THR A 120 4.46 -2.61 -17.35
C THR A 120 4.01 -3.33 -16.08
N LEU A 121 3.01 -2.80 -15.35
CA LEU A 121 2.39 -3.44 -14.19
C LEU A 121 1.71 -4.77 -14.53
N VAL A 122 1.11 -4.87 -15.72
CA VAL A 122 0.50 -6.12 -16.25
C VAL A 122 1.58 -7.09 -16.74
N GLY A 123 2.81 -6.63 -16.95
CA GLY A 123 3.93 -7.42 -17.43
C GLY A 123 4.06 -7.46 -18.95
N ASP A 124 3.53 -6.45 -19.65
CA ASP A 124 3.72 -6.29 -21.09
C ASP A 124 5.18 -5.94 -21.43
N TYR A 125 5.63 -6.35 -22.61
CA TYR A 125 7.03 -6.20 -23.02
C TYR A 125 7.19 -5.98 -24.52
N ASP A 126 8.23 -5.24 -24.89
CA ASP A 126 8.60 -4.98 -26.27
C ASP A 126 9.24 -6.24 -26.90
N GLN A 127 8.54 -6.85 -27.85
CA GLN A 127 8.97 -8.08 -28.54
C GLN A 127 10.24 -7.89 -29.38
N SER A 128 10.58 -6.65 -29.76
CA SER A 128 11.81 -6.36 -30.52
C SER A 128 13.07 -6.41 -29.65
N LYS A 129 12.93 -6.11 -28.35
CA LYS A 129 14.03 -6.02 -27.39
C LYS A 129 14.11 -7.21 -26.45
N THR A 130 12.95 -7.77 -26.07
CA THR A 130 12.85 -8.75 -25.00
C THR A 130 12.16 -10.00 -25.49
N LYS A 131 12.81 -11.15 -25.33
CA LYS A 131 12.22 -12.46 -25.57
C LYS A 131 12.02 -13.18 -24.24
N VAL A 132 10.77 -13.52 -23.93
CA VAL A 132 10.42 -14.28 -22.72
C VAL A 132 10.63 -15.77 -22.98
N LEU A 133 11.40 -16.43 -22.12
CA LEU A 133 11.67 -17.86 -22.18
C LEU A 133 11.21 -18.50 -20.87
N HIS A 134 10.67 -19.71 -20.95
CA HIS A 134 10.37 -20.55 -19.80
C HIS A 134 10.74 -21.99 -20.12
N LEU A 135 10.92 -22.82 -19.09
CA LEU A 135 11.15 -24.25 -19.27
C LEU A 135 9.95 -24.88 -19.98
N ALA A 136 10.21 -25.74 -20.96
CA ALA A 136 9.19 -26.48 -21.68
C ALA A 136 8.42 -27.41 -20.73
N VAL A 137 9.14 -28.06 -19.81
CA VAL A 137 8.58 -28.79 -18.67
C VAL A 137 8.62 -27.87 -17.47
N ASN A 138 7.47 -27.32 -17.11
CA ASN A 138 7.29 -26.48 -15.93
C ASN A 138 6.12 -27.00 -15.08
N PRO A 139 6.08 -26.67 -13.77
CA PRO A 139 5.01 -27.16 -12.88
C PRO A 139 3.60 -26.83 -13.37
N ALA A 140 3.40 -25.69 -14.04
CA ALA A 140 2.10 -25.32 -14.60
C ALA A 140 1.69 -26.18 -15.83
N SER A 141 2.65 -26.65 -16.61
CA SER A 141 2.45 -27.55 -17.75
C SER A 141 2.15 -28.97 -17.28
N GLU A 142 2.86 -29.44 -16.24
CA GLU A 142 2.59 -30.72 -15.58
C GLU A 142 1.21 -30.73 -14.94
N ALA A 143 0.84 -29.67 -14.20
CA ALA A 143 -0.49 -29.55 -13.62
C ALA A 143 -1.60 -29.53 -14.69
N ARG A 144 -1.38 -28.83 -15.82
CA ARG A 144 -2.31 -28.85 -16.96
C ARG A 144 -2.41 -30.23 -17.61
N GLN A 145 -1.29 -30.95 -17.70
CA GLN A 145 -1.27 -32.31 -18.23
C GLN A 145 -2.02 -33.28 -17.31
N GLY A 146 -1.78 -33.20 -15.99
CA GLY A 146 -2.50 -33.97 -14.97
C GLY A 146 -4.01 -33.70 -15.06
N LEU A 147 -4.42 -32.43 -15.11
CA LEU A 147 -5.83 -32.07 -15.29
C LEU A 147 -6.44 -32.68 -16.56
N ARG A 148 -5.72 -32.68 -17.69
CA ARG A 148 -6.20 -33.31 -18.93
C ARG A 148 -6.30 -34.83 -18.80
N GLN A 149 -5.35 -35.47 -18.12
CA GLN A 149 -5.39 -36.91 -17.87
C GLN A 149 -6.58 -37.27 -16.97
N ASP A 150 -6.84 -36.50 -15.92
CA ASP A 150 -7.97 -36.72 -15.04
C ASP A 150 -9.30 -36.49 -15.75
N GLN A 151 -9.39 -35.45 -16.59
CA GLN A 151 -10.55 -35.23 -17.45
C GLN A 151 -10.78 -36.39 -18.43
N ALA A 152 -9.71 -36.93 -19.04
CA ALA A 152 -9.82 -38.08 -19.92
C ALA A 152 -10.28 -39.33 -19.17
N ARG A 153 -9.70 -39.61 -18.00
CA ARG A 153 -10.13 -40.72 -17.12
C ARG A 153 -11.60 -40.60 -16.73
N LEU A 154 -12.03 -39.39 -16.33
CA LEU A 154 -13.42 -39.14 -15.97
C LEU A 154 -14.37 -39.31 -17.16
N GLN A 155 -13.95 -38.91 -18.36
CA GLN A 155 -14.72 -39.12 -19.59
C GLN A 155 -14.86 -40.62 -19.89
N GLU A 156 -13.76 -41.38 -19.82
CA GLU A 156 -13.77 -42.84 -20.00
C GLU A 156 -14.67 -43.54 -18.98
N GLU A 157 -14.62 -43.13 -17.70
CA GLU A 157 -15.50 -43.64 -16.65
C GLU A 157 -16.96 -43.29 -16.91
N CYS A 158 -17.25 -42.05 -17.32
CA CYS A 158 -18.60 -41.64 -17.69
C CYS A 158 -19.15 -42.45 -18.87
N GLU A 159 -18.33 -42.69 -19.90
CA GLU A 159 -18.71 -43.51 -21.05
C GLU A 159 -18.94 -44.97 -20.64
N ARG A 160 -18.08 -45.52 -19.79
CA ARG A 160 -18.23 -46.86 -19.23
C ARG A 160 -19.50 -46.98 -18.40
N LEU A 161 -19.82 -46.00 -17.57
CA LEU A 161 -21.05 -45.98 -16.77
C LEU A 161 -22.28 -45.80 -17.65
N ARG A 162 -22.23 -44.96 -18.69
CA ARG A 162 -23.32 -44.78 -19.66
C ARG A 162 -23.61 -46.07 -20.44
N THR A 163 -22.57 -46.73 -20.94
CA THR A 163 -22.72 -48.01 -21.67
C THR A 163 -23.34 -49.08 -20.79
N LEU A 164 -22.88 -49.17 -19.54
CA LEU A 164 -23.40 -50.07 -18.53
C LEU A 164 -24.87 -49.79 -18.18
N LEU A 165 -25.22 -48.54 -17.89
CA LEU A 165 -26.62 -48.15 -17.65
C LEU A 165 -27.49 -48.52 -18.85
N GLY A 166 -27.02 -48.26 -20.07
CA GLY A 166 -27.73 -48.66 -21.29
C GLY A 166 -27.87 -50.17 -21.50
N THR A 167 -27.03 -51.01 -20.87
CA THR A 167 -27.22 -52.49 -20.85
C THR A 167 -28.23 -52.92 -19.78
N LEU A 168 -28.23 -52.26 -18.62
CA LEU A 168 -29.16 -52.51 -17.53
C LEU A 168 -30.59 -52.08 -17.89
N GLU A 169 -30.75 -50.91 -18.51
CA GLU A 169 -32.05 -50.40 -18.99
C GLU A 169 -32.67 -51.32 -20.06
N ARG A 170 -31.85 -52.03 -20.83
CA ARG A 170 -32.31 -53.04 -21.80
C ARG A 170 -32.62 -54.40 -21.16
N GLY A 171 -32.57 -54.52 -19.84
CA GLY A 171 -32.85 -55.76 -19.11
C GLY A 171 -31.75 -56.82 -19.24
N GLY A 172 -30.53 -56.43 -19.62
CA GLY A 172 -29.39 -57.34 -19.68
C GLY A 172 -28.89 -57.73 -18.27
N PRO A 173 -28.26 -58.90 -18.11
CA PRO A 173 -27.66 -59.30 -16.83
C PRO A 173 -26.57 -58.30 -16.44
N VAL A 174 -26.58 -57.88 -15.16
CA VAL A 174 -25.59 -56.98 -14.57
C VAL A 174 -24.19 -57.57 -14.79
N PRO A 175 -23.29 -56.90 -15.53
CA PRO A 175 -21.93 -57.42 -15.69
C PRO A 175 -21.21 -57.37 -14.34
N ALA A 176 -20.59 -58.50 -13.96
CA ALA A 176 -19.92 -58.74 -12.68
C ALA A 176 -18.80 -57.74 -12.31
N GLY A 177 -18.44 -56.82 -13.21
CA GLY A 177 -17.45 -55.77 -12.96
C GLY A 177 -17.95 -54.59 -12.11
N LEU A 178 -19.26 -54.47 -11.87
CA LEU A 178 -19.83 -53.41 -11.00
C LEU A 178 -19.58 -53.65 -9.52
N GLU A 179 -19.58 -54.90 -9.08
CA GLU A 179 -19.27 -55.29 -7.69
C GLU A 179 -17.78 -55.07 -7.35
N ALA A 180 -16.92 -54.93 -8.36
CA ALA A 180 -15.47 -54.86 -8.18
C ALA A 180 -14.90 -53.43 -8.17
N SER A 181 -15.62 -52.42 -8.67
CA SER A 181 -15.07 -51.07 -8.86
C SER A 181 -15.15 -50.16 -7.62
N CYS A 182 -15.75 -50.64 -6.53
CA CYS A 182 -15.80 -49.95 -5.24
C CYS A 182 -14.81 -50.54 -4.20
N LEU A 183 -13.95 -51.47 -4.62
CA LEU A 183 -13.01 -52.14 -3.73
C LEU A 183 -11.58 -51.66 -4.06
N PRO A 184 -10.80 -51.20 -3.05
CA PRO A 184 -9.37 -51.01 -3.25
C PRO A 184 -8.77 -52.30 -3.81
N SER A 185 -7.73 -52.17 -4.63
CA SER A 185 -6.97 -53.27 -5.25
C SER A 185 -7.03 -54.54 -4.38
N SER A 186 -7.59 -55.64 -4.89
CA SER A 186 -7.84 -56.88 -4.12
C SER A 186 -6.60 -57.37 -3.33
N LYS A 187 -5.40 -56.99 -3.77
CA LYS A 187 -4.12 -57.23 -3.09
C LYS A 187 -3.95 -56.38 -1.83
N GLU A 188 -4.25 -55.08 -1.87
CA GLU A 188 -4.19 -54.18 -0.71
C GLU A 188 -5.24 -54.54 0.33
N VAL A 189 -6.44 -54.94 -0.08
CA VAL A 189 -7.47 -55.43 0.85
C VAL A 189 -7.04 -56.74 1.53
N ALA A 190 -6.38 -57.64 0.79
CA ALA A 190 -5.86 -58.88 1.37
C ALA A 190 -4.69 -58.62 2.33
N GLU A 191 -3.81 -57.67 2.02
CA GLU A 191 -2.71 -57.27 2.90
C GLU A 191 -3.20 -56.56 4.17
N LEU A 192 -4.16 -55.64 4.04
CA LEU A 192 -4.78 -54.97 5.19
C LEU A 192 -5.54 -55.95 6.08
N LYS A 193 -6.28 -56.90 5.49
CA LYS A 193 -6.94 -57.97 6.27
C LYS A 193 -5.93 -58.81 7.04
N LYS A 194 -4.82 -59.22 6.40
CA LYS A 194 -3.73 -59.94 7.09
C LYS A 194 -3.10 -59.10 8.21
N GLN A 195 -2.95 -57.79 8.02
CA GLN A 195 -2.43 -56.90 9.06
C GLN A 195 -3.40 -56.80 10.24
N VAL A 196 -4.70 -56.66 9.99
CA VAL A 196 -5.75 -56.65 11.02
C VAL A 196 -5.77 -57.98 11.78
N GLU A 197 -5.79 -59.11 11.08
CA GLU A 197 -5.73 -60.45 11.70
C GLU A 197 -4.47 -60.62 12.55
N SER A 198 -3.31 -60.13 12.08
CA SER A 198 -2.06 -60.19 12.85
C SER A 198 -2.09 -59.30 14.09
N ALA A 199 -2.74 -58.14 14.03
CA ALA A 199 -2.89 -57.22 15.15
C ALA A 199 -3.90 -57.74 16.18
N GLU A 200 -5.02 -58.32 15.72
CA GLU A 200 -6.00 -59.00 16.56
C GLU A 200 -5.37 -60.18 17.29
N LEU A 201 -4.58 -61.00 16.60
CA LEU A 201 -3.88 -62.12 17.22
C LEU A 201 -2.85 -61.66 18.26
N LYS A 202 -2.13 -60.56 17.99
CA LYS A 202 -1.22 -59.96 18.98
C LYS A 202 -1.98 -59.46 20.21
N ASN A 203 -3.12 -58.80 20.02
CA ASN A 203 -3.97 -58.34 21.12
C ASN A 203 -4.57 -59.49 21.93
N GLN A 204 -4.97 -60.59 21.28
CA GLN A 204 -5.43 -61.79 21.96
C GLN A 204 -4.33 -62.41 22.82
N ARG A 205 -3.13 -62.62 22.25
CA ARG A 205 -1.97 -63.11 23.00
C ARG A 205 -1.60 -62.19 24.17
N LEU A 206 -1.66 -60.88 23.98
CA LEU A 206 -1.39 -59.92 25.05
C LEU A 206 -2.42 -60.04 26.19
N LYS A 207 -3.71 -60.22 25.87
CA LYS A 207 -4.76 -60.49 26.86
C LYS A 207 -4.52 -61.79 27.61
N GLU A 208 -4.13 -62.86 26.93
CA GLU A 208 -3.81 -64.16 27.54
C GLU A 208 -2.60 -64.05 28.49
N VAL A 209 -1.53 -63.38 28.07
CA VAL A 209 -0.36 -63.13 28.91
C VAL A 209 -0.74 -62.28 30.12
N PHE A 210 -1.52 -61.22 29.93
CA PHE A 210 -1.99 -60.39 31.04
C PHE A 210 -2.84 -61.20 32.03
N GLN A 211 -3.79 -62.01 31.55
CA GLN A 211 -4.59 -62.88 32.40
C GLN A 211 -3.71 -63.88 33.18
N THR A 212 -2.74 -64.50 32.52
CA THR A 212 -1.82 -65.44 33.15
C THR A 212 -0.98 -64.76 34.23
N LYS A 213 -0.47 -63.55 33.95
CA LYS A 213 0.32 -62.77 34.92
C LYS A 213 -0.49 -62.27 36.10
N ILE A 214 -1.73 -61.84 35.88
CA ILE A 214 -2.63 -61.45 36.97
C ILE A 214 -3.02 -62.67 37.83
N GLN A 215 -3.25 -63.84 37.22
CA GLN A 215 -3.51 -65.07 37.97
C GLN A 215 -2.29 -65.52 38.77
N GLU A 216 -1.09 -65.44 38.19
CA GLU A 216 0.18 -65.70 38.88
C GLU A 216 0.34 -64.76 40.09
N PHE A 217 0.12 -63.46 39.89
CA PHE A 217 0.16 -62.47 40.96
C PHE A 217 -0.88 -62.75 42.05
N ARG A 218 -2.14 -63.06 41.69
CA ARG A 218 -3.19 -63.42 42.65
C ARG A 218 -2.82 -64.65 43.47
N LYS A 219 -2.23 -65.68 42.85
CA LYS A 219 -1.77 -66.89 43.56
C LYS A 219 -0.63 -66.58 44.54
N VAL A 220 0.32 -65.75 44.13
CA VAL A 220 1.43 -65.33 45.00
C VAL A 220 0.90 -64.49 46.17
N CYS A 221 0.04 -63.50 45.92
CA CYS A 221 -0.60 -62.72 46.97
C CYS A 221 -1.39 -63.61 47.93
N TYR A 222 -2.22 -64.52 47.42
CA TYR A 222 -2.98 -65.46 48.25
C TYR A 222 -2.09 -66.31 49.15
N THR A 223 -0.96 -66.78 48.63
CA THR A 223 -0.03 -67.63 49.39
C THR A 223 0.77 -66.82 50.43
N LEU A 224 1.13 -65.57 50.11
CA LEU A 224 1.95 -64.73 50.99
C LEU A 224 1.14 -64.03 52.09
N THR A 225 -0.03 -63.51 51.74
CA THR A 225 -0.86 -62.69 52.65
C THR A 225 -2.06 -63.43 53.21
N GLY A 226 -2.40 -64.59 52.65
CA GLY A 226 -3.60 -65.35 53.02
C GLY A 226 -4.89 -64.75 52.45
N TYR A 227 -4.84 -63.73 51.59
CA TYR A 227 -6.04 -63.12 51.00
C TYR A 227 -6.07 -63.25 49.48
N GLN A 228 -7.19 -63.74 48.96
CA GLN A 228 -7.49 -63.75 47.53
C GLN A 228 -8.26 -62.47 47.18
N VAL A 229 -7.68 -61.67 46.28
CA VAL A 229 -8.22 -60.39 45.84
C VAL A 229 -8.85 -60.54 44.46
N ASP A 230 -10.17 -60.43 44.40
CA ASP A 230 -10.96 -60.49 43.17
C ASP A 230 -11.62 -59.15 42.86
N ILE A 231 -11.61 -58.78 41.58
CA ILE A 231 -12.23 -57.54 41.10
C ILE A 231 -13.67 -57.88 40.69
N THR A 232 -14.66 -57.30 41.36
CA THR A 232 -16.09 -57.55 41.08
C THR A 232 -16.66 -56.57 40.06
N ARG A 233 -17.00 -55.34 40.49
CA ARG A 233 -17.54 -54.25 39.66
C ARG A 233 -16.59 -53.06 39.71
N GLU A 234 -16.80 -52.04 38.87
CA GLU A 234 -15.92 -50.86 38.74
C GLU A 234 -15.42 -50.36 40.11
N SER A 235 -14.12 -50.55 40.35
CA SER A 235 -13.38 -50.13 41.54
C SER A 235 -13.79 -50.80 42.87
N GLN A 236 -14.35 -52.01 42.83
CA GLN A 236 -14.60 -52.85 44.01
C GLN A 236 -13.72 -54.10 44.03
N TYR A 237 -13.09 -54.33 45.17
CA TYR A 237 -12.18 -55.44 45.44
C TYR A 237 -12.79 -56.33 46.52
N ARG A 238 -13.10 -57.57 46.15
CA ARG A 238 -13.53 -58.62 47.07
C ARG A 238 -12.28 -59.32 47.60
N LEU A 239 -12.13 -59.31 48.91
CA LEU A 239 -11.11 -60.07 49.63
C LEU A 239 -11.76 -61.30 50.25
N THR A 240 -11.20 -62.45 49.97
CA THR A 240 -11.56 -63.73 50.60
C THR A 240 -10.35 -64.24 51.36
N SER A 241 -10.53 -64.57 52.64
CA SER A 241 -9.45 -65.07 53.48
C SER A 241 -9.23 -66.56 53.22
N MET A 242 -7.98 -67.02 53.31
CA MET A 242 -7.60 -68.44 53.27
C MET A 242 -8.22 -69.22 54.44
N TYR A 243 -8.44 -68.54 55.57
CA TYR A 243 -8.96 -69.10 56.81
C TYR A 243 -10.44 -68.74 57.02
N ALA A 244 -11.20 -68.49 55.94
CA ALA A 244 -12.62 -68.19 56.02
C ALA A 244 -13.42 -69.39 56.56
N GLU A 245 -14.28 -69.15 57.55
CA GLU A 245 -15.12 -70.20 58.17
C GLU A 245 -16.27 -70.62 57.24
N HIS A 246 -16.81 -69.68 56.46
CA HIS A 246 -17.81 -69.93 55.42
C HIS A 246 -17.37 -69.43 54.05
N LYS A 247 -17.83 -70.09 52.97
CA LYS A 247 -17.49 -69.72 51.59
C LYS A 247 -18.01 -68.34 51.17
N ASP A 248 -18.99 -67.82 51.90
CA ASP A 248 -19.61 -66.52 51.65
C ASP A 248 -18.94 -65.40 52.46
N ASP A 249 -18.00 -65.73 53.35
CA ASP A 249 -17.26 -64.76 54.15
C ASP A 249 -16.27 -64.01 53.26
N CYS A 250 -16.64 -62.78 52.93
CA CYS A 250 -15.85 -61.91 52.09
C CYS A 250 -15.93 -60.47 52.57
N LEU A 251 -14.81 -59.77 52.45
CA LEU A 251 -14.73 -58.33 52.66
C LEU A 251 -14.77 -57.64 51.30
N ILE A 252 -15.51 -56.56 51.18
CA ILE A 252 -15.57 -55.78 49.94
C ILE A 252 -15.01 -54.39 50.22
N PHE A 253 -13.91 -54.05 49.55
CA PHE A 253 -13.34 -52.71 49.59
C PHE A 253 -13.67 -51.98 48.29
N LYS A 254 -14.03 -50.70 48.40
CA LYS A 254 -14.22 -49.82 47.24
C LYS A 254 -13.13 -48.76 47.25
N ALA A 255 -12.48 -48.58 46.11
CA ALA A 255 -11.56 -47.46 45.93
C ALA A 255 -12.38 -46.16 45.76
N THR A 256 -12.14 -45.20 46.63
CA THR A 256 -12.78 -43.88 46.62
C THR A 256 -11.70 -42.83 46.32
N GLY A 257 -12.00 -41.85 45.46
CA GLY A 257 -11.09 -40.76 45.09
C GLY A 257 -10.52 -40.82 43.66
N PRO A 258 -10.00 -39.69 43.12
CA PRO A 258 -9.60 -39.53 41.71
C PRO A 258 -8.41 -40.39 41.28
N SER A 259 -7.68 -40.96 42.24
CA SER A 259 -6.47 -41.77 42.02
C SER A 259 -6.56 -43.19 42.61
N GLY A 260 -7.73 -43.60 43.12
CA GLY A 260 -7.94 -44.92 43.76
C GLY A 260 -7.11 -45.16 45.03
N THR A 261 -6.59 -44.10 45.66
CA THR A 261 -5.59 -44.17 46.74
C THR A 261 -6.22 -44.48 48.10
N THR A 262 -7.48 -44.11 48.34
CA THR A 262 -8.17 -44.46 49.60
C THR A 262 -9.16 -45.59 49.35
N MET A 263 -9.08 -46.62 50.18
CA MET A 263 -9.94 -47.80 50.10
C MET A 263 -10.92 -47.75 51.28
N GLN A 264 -12.21 -47.84 51.00
CA GLN A 264 -13.27 -47.86 52.01
C GLN A 264 -13.87 -49.27 52.09
N LEU A 265 -13.98 -49.80 53.30
CA LEU A 265 -14.66 -51.07 53.53
C LEU A 265 -16.17 -50.87 53.37
N LEU A 266 -16.82 -51.72 52.57
CA LEU A 266 -18.27 -51.84 52.53
C LEU A 266 -18.73 -52.85 53.57
N GLU A 267 -19.89 -52.55 54.15
CA GLU A 267 -20.56 -53.47 55.05
C GLU A 267 -20.96 -54.75 54.32
N THR A 268 -20.45 -55.87 54.81
CA THR A 268 -20.72 -57.24 54.37
C THR A 268 -21.22 -58.04 55.57
N GLU A 269 -21.82 -59.21 55.33
CA GLU A 269 -22.30 -60.07 56.43
C GLU A 269 -21.14 -60.47 57.35
N PHE A 270 -19.96 -60.69 56.77
CA PHE A 270 -18.72 -60.96 57.50
C PHE A 270 -18.16 -59.72 58.22
N SER A 271 -18.28 -58.50 57.67
CA SER A 271 -17.83 -57.31 58.42
C SER A 271 -18.65 -57.05 59.69
N ARG A 272 -19.87 -57.60 59.79
CA ARG A 272 -20.71 -57.50 60.99
C ARG A 272 -20.26 -58.42 62.12
N THR A 273 -19.47 -59.45 61.84
CA THR A 273 -18.98 -60.40 62.87
C THR A 273 -17.71 -59.92 63.55
N VAL A 274 -17.00 -58.94 62.97
CA VAL A 274 -15.74 -58.38 63.50
C VAL A 274 -15.78 -56.86 63.71
N PRO A 275 -16.79 -56.29 64.40
CA PRO A 275 -16.93 -54.84 64.58
C PRO A 275 -15.80 -54.23 65.43
N GLU A 276 -15.31 -54.97 66.43
CA GLU A 276 -14.25 -54.51 67.34
C GLU A 276 -12.92 -54.30 66.61
N LEU A 277 -12.57 -55.20 65.69
CA LEU A 277 -11.35 -55.10 64.87
C LEU A 277 -11.45 -53.95 63.87
N ILE A 278 -12.64 -53.70 63.31
CA ILE A 278 -12.90 -52.59 62.40
C ILE A 278 -12.80 -51.25 63.14
N GLU A 279 -13.41 -51.12 64.31
CA GLU A 279 -13.35 -49.86 65.09
C GLU A 279 -11.91 -49.53 65.52
N LEU A 280 -11.16 -50.53 66.00
CA LEU A 280 -9.80 -50.32 66.46
C LEU A 280 -8.84 -50.00 65.29
N HIS A 281 -8.81 -50.83 64.25
CA HIS A 281 -7.76 -50.74 63.22
C HIS A 281 -8.15 -49.85 62.04
N LEU A 282 -9.44 -49.75 61.71
CA LEU A 282 -9.91 -48.98 60.56
C LEU A 282 -10.37 -47.56 60.95
N LEU A 283 -11.02 -47.39 62.11
CA LEU A 283 -11.49 -46.06 62.56
C LEU A 283 -10.47 -45.31 63.43
N ARG A 284 -9.76 -45.99 64.35
CA ARG A 284 -8.78 -45.32 65.23
C ARG A 284 -7.37 -45.27 64.66
N GLN A 285 -6.94 -46.31 63.95
CA GLN A 285 -5.57 -46.42 63.40
C GLN A 285 -5.47 -46.10 61.89
N ASP A 286 -6.60 -46.02 61.18
CA ASP A 286 -6.70 -45.75 59.73
C ASP A 286 -5.74 -46.59 58.87
N SER A 287 -5.58 -47.87 59.21
CA SER A 287 -4.61 -48.77 58.55
C SER A 287 -5.24 -50.09 58.16
N ILE A 288 -5.51 -50.23 56.86
CA ILE A 288 -6.03 -51.47 56.26
C ILE A 288 -5.04 -52.64 56.42
N PRO A 289 -3.73 -52.46 56.23
CA PRO A 289 -2.77 -53.55 56.47
C PRO A 289 -2.78 -54.05 57.92
N ALA A 290 -2.91 -53.15 58.91
CA ALA A 290 -2.99 -53.52 60.31
C ALA A 290 -4.27 -54.32 60.59
N PHE A 291 -5.40 -53.87 60.05
CA PHE A 291 -6.68 -54.56 60.14
C PHE A 291 -6.63 -55.97 59.54
N LEU A 292 -6.16 -56.12 58.30
CA LEU A 292 -6.09 -57.42 57.63
C LEU A 292 -5.13 -58.39 58.33
N SER A 293 -4.03 -57.89 58.90
CA SER A 293 -3.08 -58.71 59.66
C SER A 293 -3.71 -59.23 60.95
N ALA A 294 -4.34 -58.36 61.74
CA ALA A 294 -5.03 -58.76 62.96
C ALA A 294 -6.17 -59.74 62.68
N LEU A 295 -6.94 -59.50 61.63
CA LEU A 295 -8.02 -60.39 61.19
C LEU A 295 -7.49 -61.77 60.74
N THR A 296 -6.34 -61.81 60.07
CA THR A 296 -5.73 -63.10 59.67
C THR A 296 -5.34 -63.92 60.88
N LEU A 297 -4.73 -63.29 61.90
CA LEU A 297 -4.35 -63.96 63.15
C LEU A 297 -5.57 -64.46 63.92
N GLU A 298 -6.64 -63.68 63.96
CA GLU A 298 -7.90 -64.06 64.60
C GLU A 298 -8.57 -65.25 63.89
N LEU A 299 -8.70 -65.21 62.56
CA LEU A 299 -9.25 -66.31 61.77
C LEU A 299 -8.39 -67.58 61.87
N PHE A 300 -7.07 -67.43 61.85
CA PHE A 300 -6.16 -68.55 62.06
C PHE A 300 -6.32 -69.17 63.45
N SER A 301 -6.39 -68.35 64.50
CA SER A 301 -6.62 -68.81 65.88
C SER A 301 -7.91 -69.62 65.99
N ARG A 302 -9.02 -69.10 65.43
CA ARG A 302 -10.33 -69.79 65.41
C ARG A 302 -10.28 -71.12 64.68
N GLN A 303 -9.55 -71.19 63.57
CA GLN A 303 -9.39 -72.44 62.83
C GLN A 303 -8.50 -73.47 63.55
N THR A 304 -7.55 -73.02 64.37
CA THR A 304 -6.69 -73.92 65.19
C THR A 304 -7.30 -74.34 66.53
N LEU A 305 -8.35 -73.65 66.99
CA LEU A 305 -9.07 -73.95 68.24
C LEU A 305 -10.27 -74.90 68.03
N ALA A 306 -10.57 -75.26 66.77
CA ALA A 306 -11.56 -76.26 66.38
C ALA A 306 -10.97 -77.68 66.37
#